data_AF-B5TYW0-F1
#
_entry.id   AF-B5TYW0-F1
#
_cell.length_a   1.000
_cell.length_b   1.000
_cell.length_c   1.000
_cell.angle_alpha   90.00
_cell.angle_beta   90.00
_cell.angle_gamma   90.00
#
_symmetry.space_group_name_H-M   'P 1'
#
loop_
_entity.id
_entity.type
_entity.pdbx_description
1 polymer ?
#
loop_
_entity_poly.entity_id
_entity_poly.type
_entity_poly.pdbx_seq_one_letter_code
_entity_poly.pdbx_strand_id
1 'polypeptide(L)'
;CERCGVEVTESRVRRHRMGYIKLAAPVTHVWYLKGIPSYMAILLDMPLRDVEQIVYFNAYVVLNPGNADNLAYKQLLLEDQWMEIEEQLYDEDSQLEGIEVGIGAEAIKRLLEDLELEAEAEKLREDIANAKGQKRAKLIKRLRVIDNFIATGSRPDWMVLDAIPVIPPDLRPMVQLDGGRFATSDLNDLYRRVINRNNRLARLQEILAPEIIIRNEKRMLQEAVDALIDNGRRGRTVVGANNRPLKSLSDI
;
A
#
# COMPACT_ATOMS: atom_id res chain seq x y z
N CYS A 1 -1.39 5.37 -36.87
CA CYS A 1 -0.64 4.45 -37.75
C CYS A 1 -1.08 3.03 -37.45
N GLU A 2 -1.54 2.28 -38.45
CA GLU A 2 -2.08 0.92 -38.26
C GLU A 2 -1.00 -0.11 -37.85
N ARG A 3 0.27 0.11 -38.22
CA ARG A 3 1.36 -0.83 -37.90
C ARG A 3 1.86 -0.74 -36.47
N CYS A 4 2.01 0.47 -35.93
CA CYS A 4 2.58 0.70 -34.59
C CYS A 4 1.55 1.20 -33.57
N GLY A 5 0.29 1.45 -33.97
CA GLY A 5 -0.74 2.02 -33.09
C GLY A 5 -0.50 3.48 -32.68
N VAL A 6 0.60 4.11 -33.12
CA VAL A 6 0.94 5.49 -32.75
C VAL A 6 0.06 6.48 -33.53
N GLU A 7 -0.60 7.35 -32.79
CA GLU A 7 -1.32 8.50 -33.32
C GLU A 7 -0.32 9.56 -33.85
N VAL A 8 -0.58 10.09 -35.05
CA VAL A 8 0.28 11.14 -35.64
C VAL A 8 -0.23 12.49 -35.14
N THR A 9 0.51 13.10 -34.23
CA THR A 9 0.20 14.41 -33.63
C THR A 9 1.50 15.13 -33.28
N GLU A 10 1.42 16.39 -32.84
CA GLU A 10 2.56 17.16 -32.35
C GLU A 10 3.28 16.45 -31.20
N SER A 11 4.62 16.54 -31.17
CA SER A 11 5.45 15.94 -30.11
C SER A 11 5.12 16.47 -28.71
N ARG A 12 4.58 17.69 -28.60
CA ARG A 12 4.20 18.35 -27.34
C ARG A 12 3.25 17.50 -26.48
N VAL A 13 2.45 16.61 -27.07
CA VAL A 13 1.56 15.71 -26.31
C VAL A 13 2.33 14.81 -25.33
N ARG A 14 3.62 14.54 -25.59
CA ARG A 14 4.51 13.72 -24.73
C ARG A 14 4.85 14.38 -23.39
N ARG A 15 4.50 15.65 -23.21
CA ARG A 15 4.58 16.36 -21.93
C ARG A 15 3.29 16.31 -21.12
N HIS A 16 2.16 15.93 -21.73
CA HIS A 16 0.84 16.00 -21.10
C HIS A 16 0.18 14.62 -20.93
N ARG A 17 0.48 13.65 -21.82
CA ARG A 17 -0.12 12.30 -21.76
C ARG A 17 0.56 11.45 -20.69
N MET A 18 -0.20 11.07 -19.67
CA MET A 18 0.23 10.12 -18.64
C MET A 18 0.02 8.68 -19.09
N GLY A 19 0.85 7.78 -18.59
CA GLY A 19 0.60 6.34 -18.64
C GLY A 19 0.15 5.82 -17.28
N TYR A 20 -0.03 4.51 -17.15
CA TYR A 20 -0.20 3.85 -15.86
C TYR A 20 0.42 2.46 -15.88
N ILE A 21 0.76 1.94 -14.70
CA ILE A 21 1.18 0.57 -14.46
C ILE A 21 0.07 -0.10 -13.68
N LYS A 22 -0.57 -1.13 -14.24
CA LYS A 22 -1.49 -2.00 -13.50
C LYS A 22 -0.68 -2.92 -12.59
N LEU A 23 -0.94 -2.87 -11.29
CA LEU A 23 -0.22 -3.68 -10.32
C LEU A 23 -0.78 -5.10 -10.26
N ALA A 24 0.10 -6.08 -10.05
CA ALA A 24 -0.25 -7.48 -9.84
C ALA A 24 -0.75 -7.76 -8.42
N ALA A 25 -0.49 -6.85 -7.49
CA ALA A 25 -1.05 -6.84 -6.14
C ALA A 25 -1.27 -5.39 -5.68
N PRO A 26 -2.27 -5.12 -4.82
CA PRO A 26 -2.48 -3.80 -4.25
C PRO A 26 -1.28 -3.34 -3.43
N VAL A 27 -1.05 -2.02 -3.40
CA VAL A 27 0.09 -1.39 -2.71
C VAL A 27 -0.40 -0.17 -1.96
N THR A 28 -0.03 -0.01 -0.69
CA THR A 28 -0.39 1.19 0.08
C THR A 28 0.41 2.40 -0.37
N HIS A 29 -0.22 3.58 -0.39
CA HIS A 29 0.49 4.81 -0.70
C HIS A 29 1.24 5.34 0.54
N VAL A 30 2.57 5.47 0.43
CA VAL A 30 3.49 5.75 1.54
C VAL A 30 3.14 7.00 2.36
N TRP A 31 2.63 8.08 1.75
CA TRP A 31 2.22 9.28 2.49
C TRP A 31 1.07 9.06 3.48
N TYR A 32 0.09 8.22 3.16
CA TYR A 32 -1.02 7.95 4.08
C TYR A 32 -0.65 6.95 5.17
N LEU A 33 0.33 6.08 4.89
CA LEU A 33 0.89 5.14 5.85
C LEU A 33 1.89 5.82 6.81
N LYS A 34 2.95 6.43 6.28
CA LYS A 34 4.09 7.02 7.00
C LYS A 34 3.99 8.54 7.22
N GLY A 35 2.87 9.14 6.85
CA GLY A 35 2.55 10.53 7.20
C GLY A 35 2.53 10.72 8.72
N ILE A 36 2.82 11.94 9.17
CA ILE A 36 2.63 12.33 10.58
C ILE A 36 1.52 13.38 10.59
N PRO A 37 0.29 13.03 11.00
CA PRO A 37 -0.15 11.71 11.45
C PRO A 37 -0.42 10.72 10.29
N SER A 38 -0.48 9.43 10.61
CA SER A 38 -0.84 8.38 9.64
C SER A 38 -2.35 8.27 9.52
N TYR A 39 -2.88 8.51 8.31
CA TYR A 39 -4.32 8.48 8.04
C TYR A 39 -4.86 7.06 8.14
N MET A 40 -4.14 6.06 7.61
CA MET A 40 -4.53 4.66 7.69
C MET A 40 -4.62 4.18 9.14
N ALA A 41 -3.61 4.48 9.96
CA ALA A 41 -3.59 4.10 11.37
C ALA A 41 -4.74 4.76 12.16
N ILE A 42 -5.02 6.05 11.91
CA ILE A 42 -6.12 6.77 12.54
C ILE A 42 -7.47 6.15 12.17
N LEU A 43 -7.71 5.90 10.89
CA LEU A 43 -8.97 5.35 10.40
C LEU A 43 -9.25 3.96 10.97
N LEU A 44 -8.24 3.09 10.95
CA LEU A 44 -8.33 1.73 11.46
C LEU A 44 -8.38 1.63 12.99
N ASP A 45 -8.07 2.72 13.70
CA ASP A 45 -7.82 2.77 15.16
C ASP A 45 -6.69 1.84 15.63
N MET A 46 -5.69 1.63 14.78
CA MET A 46 -4.54 0.77 15.06
C MET A 46 -3.29 1.61 15.29
N PRO A 47 -2.32 1.14 16.12
CA PRO A 47 -0.99 1.74 16.17
C PRO A 47 -0.31 1.72 14.80
N LEU A 48 0.42 2.79 14.47
CA LEU A 48 1.17 2.88 13.20
C LEU A 48 2.11 1.69 13.00
N ARG A 49 2.80 1.26 14.06
CA ARG A 49 3.73 0.13 14.02
C ARG A 49 3.03 -1.16 13.54
N ASP A 50 1.81 -1.39 13.97
CA ASP A 50 1.07 -2.61 13.69
C ASP A 50 0.59 -2.59 12.23
N VAL A 51 0.07 -1.45 11.75
CA VAL A 51 -0.28 -1.26 10.34
C VAL A 51 0.94 -1.45 9.43
N GLU A 52 2.11 -0.96 9.83
CA GLU A 52 3.35 -1.19 9.08
C GLU A 52 3.76 -2.66 9.05
N GLN A 53 3.62 -3.39 10.16
CA GLN A 53 3.92 -4.81 10.19
C GLN A 53 3.03 -5.59 9.21
N ILE A 54 1.75 -5.23 9.11
CA ILE A 54 0.81 -5.82 8.15
C ILE A 54 1.23 -5.50 6.71
N VAL A 55 1.41 -4.21 6.38
CA VAL A 55 1.74 -3.76 5.01
C VAL A 55 3.02 -4.41 4.48
N TYR A 56 4.03 -4.56 5.34
CA TYR A 56 5.33 -5.10 4.95
C TYR A 56 5.49 -6.60 5.19
N PHE A 57 4.38 -7.33 5.32
CA PHE A 57 4.34 -8.79 5.41
C PHE A 57 5.13 -9.38 6.60
N ASN A 58 5.16 -8.67 7.73
CA ASN A 58 5.79 -9.17 8.96
C ASN A 58 4.78 -9.80 9.94
N ALA A 59 3.51 -9.42 9.85
CA ALA A 59 2.45 -9.93 10.70
C ALA A 59 1.13 -9.94 9.93
N TYR A 60 0.22 -10.80 10.34
CA TYR A 60 -1.12 -10.89 9.79
C TYR A 60 -2.10 -10.08 10.62
N VAL A 61 -3.28 -9.85 10.06
CA VAL A 61 -4.41 -9.22 10.75
C VAL A 61 -5.68 -10.04 10.56
N VAL A 62 -6.43 -10.21 11.63
CA VAL A 62 -7.73 -10.86 11.61
C VAL A 62 -8.74 -9.96 10.91
N LEU A 63 -9.28 -10.44 9.80
CA LEU A 63 -10.33 -9.79 9.01
C LEU A 63 -11.71 -10.24 9.49
N ASN A 64 -11.85 -11.52 9.83
CA ASN A 64 -13.05 -12.07 10.44
C ASN A 64 -12.64 -13.11 11.50
N PRO A 65 -13.03 -12.94 12.79
CA PRO A 65 -12.72 -13.93 13.82
C PRO A 65 -13.57 -15.20 13.71
N GLY A 66 -14.62 -15.23 12.87
CA GLY A 66 -15.49 -16.39 12.73
C GLY A 66 -16.18 -16.73 14.06
N ASN A 67 -16.15 -18.01 14.44
CA ASN A 67 -16.67 -18.51 15.71
C ASN A 67 -15.59 -18.70 16.80
N ALA A 68 -14.38 -18.17 16.60
CA ALA A 68 -13.28 -18.33 17.53
C ALA A 68 -13.36 -17.29 18.66
N ASP A 69 -13.57 -17.75 19.91
CA ASP A 69 -13.65 -16.87 21.08
C ASP A 69 -12.31 -16.18 21.43
N ASN A 70 -11.19 -16.74 20.97
CA ASN A 70 -9.84 -16.25 21.24
C ASN A 70 -9.35 -15.21 20.21
N LEU A 71 -10.10 -14.96 19.14
CA LEU A 71 -9.75 -14.00 18.10
C LEU A 71 -10.65 -12.78 18.11
N ALA A 72 -10.04 -11.60 17.98
CA ALA A 72 -10.75 -10.34 17.82
C ALA A 72 -10.51 -9.76 16.43
N TYR A 73 -11.52 -9.07 15.89
CA TYR A 73 -11.37 -8.29 14.67
C TYR A 73 -10.22 -7.27 14.80
N LYS A 74 -9.40 -7.14 13.75
CA LYS A 74 -8.17 -6.31 13.71
C LYS A 74 -7.06 -6.73 14.67
N GLN A 75 -7.16 -7.90 15.29
CA GLN A 75 -6.06 -8.46 16.08
C GLN A 75 -4.86 -8.77 15.17
N LEU A 76 -3.67 -8.41 15.65
CA LEU A 76 -2.42 -8.73 14.98
C LEU A 76 -2.00 -10.16 15.35
N LEU A 77 -1.60 -10.96 14.37
CA LEU A 77 -1.07 -12.31 14.56
C LEU A 77 0.34 -12.40 13.99
N LEU A 78 1.27 -12.92 14.78
CA LEU A 78 2.61 -13.28 14.30
C LEU A 78 2.53 -14.59 13.49
N GLU A 79 3.61 -14.90 12.77
CA GLU A 79 3.68 -16.10 11.93
C GLU A 79 3.46 -17.39 12.73
N ASP A 80 4.14 -17.54 13.87
CA ASP A 80 3.99 -18.72 14.74
C ASP A 80 2.55 -18.86 15.26
N GLN A 81 1.93 -17.75 15.69
CA GLN A 81 0.55 -17.74 16.19
C GLN A 81 -0.45 -18.10 15.09
N TRP A 82 -0.25 -17.58 13.88
CA TRP A 82 -1.09 -17.94 12.75
C TRP A 82 -0.93 -19.42 12.39
N MET A 83 0.29 -19.96 12.40
CA MET A 83 0.52 -21.39 12.14
C MET A 83 -0.20 -22.27 13.17
N GLU A 84 -0.16 -21.93 14.46
CA GLU A 84 -0.88 -22.66 15.51
C GLU A 84 -2.41 -22.64 15.29
N ILE A 85 -2.96 -21.48 14.92
CA ILE A 85 -4.40 -21.34 14.63
C ILE A 85 -4.78 -22.08 13.35
N GLU A 86 -3.93 -22.02 12.33
CA GLU A 86 -4.13 -22.70 11.05
C GLU A 86 -4.10 -24.22 11.23
N GLU A 87 -3.18 -24.74 12.04
CA GLU A 87 -3.14 -26.17 12.41
C GLU A 87 -4.42 -26.59 13.14
N GLN A 88 -4.91 -25.78 14.08
CA GLN A 88 -6.18 -26.02 14.78
C GLN A 88 -7.40 -25.94 13.85
N LEU A 89 -7.37 -25.11 12.81
CA LEU A 89 -8.46 -24.99 11.82
C LEU A 89 -8.61 -26.23 10.95
N TYR A 90 -7.49 -26.92 10.65
CA TYR A 90 -7.47 -28.11 9.80
C TYR A 90 -7.48 -29.43 10.58
N ASP A 91 -7.53 -29.38 11.92
CA ASP A 91 -7.69 -30.57 12.75
C ASP A 91 -9.10 -31.18 12.54
N GLU A 92 -9.19 -32.51 12.46
CA GLU A 92 -10.42 -33.24 12.09
C GLU A 92 -11.54 -33.04 13.13
N ASP A 93 -11.19 -32.75 14.38
CA ASP A 93 -12.11 -32.51 15.50
C ASP A 93 -12.43 -31.02 15.72
N SER A 94 -11.90 -30.11 14.88
CA SER A 94 -12.06 -28.68 15.07
C SER A 94 -13.48 -28.21 14.76
N GLN A 95 -14.02 -27.37 15.66
CA GLN A 95 -15.28 -26.65 15.43
C GLN A 95 -15.03 -25.26 14.86
N LEU A 96 -13.78 -24.85 14.62
CA LEU A 96 -13.46 -23.50 14.17
C LEU A 96 -13.84 -23.33 12.70
N GLU A 97 -14.71 -22.35 12.42
CA GLU A 97 -15.19 -22.06 11.06
C GLU A 97 -15.26 -20.54 10.84
N GLY A 98 -15.01 -20.13 9.59
CA GLY A 98 -15.19 -18.74 9.16
C GLY A 98 -14.11 -17.76 9.63
N ILE A 99 -12.97 -18.25 10.13
CA ILE A 99 -11.81 -17.41 10.44
C ILE A 99 -11.19 -16.93 9.12
N GLU A 100 -11.05 -15.63 8.96
CA GLU A 100 -10.37 -15.01 7.83
C GLU A 100 -9.24 -14.11 8.32
N VAL A 101 -8.04 -14.40 7.85
CA VAL A 101 -6.82 -13.67 8.20
C VAL A 101 -6.16 -13.17 6.92
N GLY A 102 -5.70 -11.92 6.96
CA GLY A 102 -5.08 -11.26 5.82
C GLY A 102 -3.69 -10.72 6.14
N ILE A 103 -2.91 -10.44 5.09
CA ILE A 103 -1.61 -9.79 5.19
C ILE A 103 -1.39 -8.80 4.05
N GLY A 104 -0.48 -7.84 4.26
CA GLY A 104 -0.09 -6.88 3.24
C GLY A 104 -1.11 -5.76 3.02
N ALA A 105 -0.90 -5.02 1.94
CA ALA A 105 -1.79 -3.94 1.53
C ALA A 105 -3.22 -4.41 1.19
N GLU A 106 -3.38 -5.69 0.80
CA GLU A 106 -4.66 -6.31 0.48
C GLU A 106 -5.57 -6.41 1.71
N ALA A 107 -5.01 -6.83 2.85
CA ALA A 107 -5.72 -6.85 4.11
C ALA A 107 -6.10 -5.44 4.57
N ILE A 108 -5.19 -4.47 4.44
CA ILE A 108 -5.47 -3.07 4.76
C ILE A 108 -6.58 -2.51 3.88
N LYS A 109 -6.59 -2.83 2.58
CA LYS A 109 -7.65 -2.41 1.66
C LYS A 109 -9.01 -2.91 2.14
N ARG A 110 -9.12 -4.20 2.45
CA ARG A 110 -10.37 -4.80 2.95
C ARG A 110 -10.84 -4.15 4.25
N LEU A 111 -9.93 -3.99 5.22
CA LEU A 111 -10.27 -3.32 6.49
C LEU A 111 -10.75 -1.87 6.28
N LEU A 112 -10.27 -1.19 5.24
CA LEU A 112 -10.70 0.17 4.89
C LEU A 112 -12.03 0.18 4.13
N GLU A 113 -12.31 -0.85 3.32
CA GLU A 113 -13.59 -1.04 2.63
C GLU A 113 -14.73 -1.39 3.59
N ASP A 114 -14.42 -2.16 4.64
CA ASP A 114 -15.38 -2.55 5.69
C ASP A 114 -15.74 -1.40 6.66
N LEU A 115 -15.13 -0.21 6.51
CA LEU A 115 -15.42 0.96 7.34
C LEU A 115 -16.66 1.72 6.83
N GLU A 116 -17.77 1.60 7.57
CA GLU A 116 -18.92 2.49 7.44
C GLU A 116 -18.63 3.83 8.13
N LEU A 117 -18.23 4.84 7.34
CA LEU A 117 -17.76 6.13 7.85
C LEU A 117 -18.82 6.87 8.66
N GLU A 118 -20.06 6.89 8.20
CA GLU A 118 -21.18 7.58 8.85
C GLU A 118 -21.51 6.96 10.20
N ALA A 119 -21.59 5.62 10.25
CA ALA A 119 -21.86 4.88 11.49
C ALA A 119 -20.72 5.06 12.50
N GLU A 120 -19.47 5.03 12.03
CA GLU A 120 -18.30 5.23 12.89
C GLU A 120 -18.20 6.67 13.39
N ALA A 121 -18.56 7.66 12.57
CA ALA A 121 -18.60 9.06 12.98
C ALA A 121 -19.60 9.28 14.13
N GLU A 122 -20.77 8.65 14.06
CA GLU A 122 -21.79 8.80 15.11
C GLU A 122 -21.35 8.15 16.43
N LYS A 123 -20.82 6.92 16.37
CA LYS A 123 -20.23 6.25 17.54
C LYS A 123 -19.14 7.11 18.20
N LEU A 124 -18.28 7.73 17.39
CA LEU A 124 -17.22 8.59 17.90
C LEU A 124 -17.76 9.85 18.58
N ARG A 125 -18.86 10.45 18.08
CA ARG A 125 -19.49 11.60 18.73
C ARG A 125 -20.03 11.25 20.12
N GLU A 126 -20.65 10.08 20.26
CA GLU A 126 -21.10 9.55 21.55
C GLU A 126 -19.92 9.28 22.50
N ASP A 127 -18.88 8.61 22.02
CA ASP A 127 -17.69 8.28 22.81
C ASP A 127 -16.94 9.55 23.29
N ILE A 128 -16.91 10.60 22.47
CA ILE A 128 -16.28 11.89 22.83
C ILE A 128 -17.01 12.56 23.99
N ALA A 129 -18.33 12.41 24.11
CA ALA A 129 -19.09 12.97 25.22
C ALA A 129 -18.71 12.33 26.56
N ASN A 130 -18.43 11.01 26.54
CA ASN A 130 -18.08 10.23 27.72
C ASN A 130 -16.58 10.23 28.03
N ALA A 131 -15.72 10.48 27.04
CA ALA A 131 -14.26 10.45 27.20
C ALA A 131 -13.68 11.73 27.83
N LYS A 132 -12.61 11.58 28.63
CA LYS A 132 -11.85 12.69 29.22
C LYS A 132 -10.35 12.59 28.88
N GLY A 133 -9.64 13.72 28.96
CA GLY A 133 -8.18 13.78 28.80
C GLY A 133 -7.67 13.35 27.43
N GLN A 134 -6.60 12.55 27.41
CA GLN A 134 -5.92 12.11 26.18
C GLN A 134 -6.80 11.24 25.28
N LYS A 135 -7.67 10.38 25.85
CA LYS A 135 -8.59 9.54 25.08
C LYS A 135 -9.53 10.39 24.23
N ARG A 136 -10.09 11.46 24.81
CA ARG A 136 -10.94 12.42 24.10
C ARG A 136 -10.19 13.09 22.94
N ALA A 137 -8.93 13.49 23.16
CA ALA A 137 -8.12 14.10 22.11
C ALA A 137 -7.83 13.13 20.94
N LYS A 138 -7.63 11.82 21.21
CA LYS A 138 -7.48 10.79 20.17
C LYS A 138 -8.76 10.65 19.33
N LEU A 139 -9.91 10.55 20.01
CA LEU A 139 -11.22 10.40 19.35
C LEU A 139 -11.56 11.62 18.49
N ILE A 140 -11.31 12.85 18.97
CA ILE A 140 -11.53 14.07 18.19
C ILE A 140 -10.66 14.09 16.93
N LYS A 141 -9.39 13.66 17.02
CA LYS A 141 -8.52 13.57 15.83
C LYS A 141 -9.04 12.56 14.82
N ARG A 142 -9.54 11.40 15.29
CA ARG A 142 -10.13 10.37 14.43
C ARG A 142 -11.41 10.85 13.76
N LEU A 143 -12.34 11.41 14.54
CA LEU A 143 -13.59 11.99 14.02
C LEU A 143 -13.31 13.07 12.96
N ARG A 144 -12.33 13.95 13.20
CA ARG A 144 -11.95 14.98 12.22
C ARG A 144 -11.49 14.39 10.88
N VAL A 145 -10.76 13.28 10.90
CA VAL A 145 -10.33 12.62 9.66
C VAL A 145 -11.55 12.02 8.95
N ILE A 146 -12.42 11.32 9.67
CA ILE A 146 -13.64 10.71 9.11
C ILE A 146 -14.57 11.77 8.52
N ASP A 147 -14.84 12.85 9.25
CA ASP A 147 -15.68 13.97 8.77
C ASP A 147 -15.12 14.57 7.47
N ASN A 148 -13.79 14.64 7.30
CA ASN A 148 -13.18 15.11 6.04
C ASN A 148 -13.41 14.14 4.88
N PHE A 149 -13.36 12.83 5.12
CA PHE A 149 -13.67 11.83 4.09
C PHE A 149 -15.15 11.91 3.67
N ILE A 150 -16.07 12.00 4.65
CA ILE A 150 -17.51 12.16 4.40
C ILE A 150 -17.78 13.45 3.62
N ALA A 151 -17.22 14.58 4.06
CA ALA A 151 -17.44 15.88 3.42
C ALA A 151 -16.93 15.95 1.98
N THR A 152 -15.87 15.20 1.65
CA THR A 152 -15.31 15.16 0.29
C THR A 152 -15.90 14.05 -0.58
N GLY A 153 -16.67 13.13 -0.02
CA GLY A 153 -17.11 11.89 -0.69
C GLY A 153 -15.94 10.99 -1.10
N SER A 154 -14.77 11.17 -0.50
CA SER A 154 -13.59 10.35 -0.79
C SER A 154 -13.71 9.02 -0.08
N ARG A 155 -13.28 7.94 -0.74
CA ARG A 155 -13.27 6.62 -0.11
C ARG A 155 -11.91 6.31 0.55
N PRO A 156 -11.87 5.73 1.75
CA PRO A 156 -10.62 5.39 2.43
C PRO A 156 -9.75 4.38 1.66
N ASP A 157 -10.38 3.43 0.95
CA ASP A 157 -9.70 2.39 0.19
C ASP A 157 -8.82 2.94 -0.95
N TRP A 158 -9.06 4.17 -1.42
CA TRP A 158 -8.24 4.84 -2.44
C TRP A 158 -6.80 5.13 -2.00
N MET A 159 -6.52 5.05 -0.70
CA MET A 159 -5.14 5.12 -0.19
C MET A 159 -4.35 3.85 -0.52
N VAL A 160 -5.01 2.78 -0.98
CA VAL A 160 -4.42 1.57 -1.54
C VAL A 160 -4.55 1.60 -3.06
N LEU A 161 -3.43 1.48 -3.75
CA LEU A 161 -3.30 1.63 -5.18
C LEU A 161 -3.32 0.26 -5.86
N ASP A 162 -4.23 0.07 -6.82
CA ASP A 162 -4.20 -1.05 -7.78
C ASP A 162 -3.45 -0.68 -9.08
N ALA A 163 -3.22 0.61 -9.31
CA ALA A 163 -2.49 1.13 -10.45
C ALA A 163 -1.69 2.38 -10.08
N ILE A 164 -0.53 2.55 -10.74
CA ILE A 164 0.37 3.69 -10.50
C ILE A 164 0.45 4.54 -11.76
N PRO A 165 0.20 5.85 -11.68
CA PRO A 165 0.39 6.75 -12.81
C PRO A 165 1.86 6.89 -13.18
N VAL A 166 2.14 6.90 -14.49
CA VAL A 166 3.47 7.14 -15.05
C VAL A 166 3.50 8.55 -15.62
N ILE A 167 4.38 9.38 -15.08
CA ILE A 167 4.50 10.76 -15.57
C ILE A 167 4.95 10.80 -17.05
N PRO A 168 4.54 11.83 -17.80
CA PRO A 168 4.87 11.98 -19.20
C PRO A 168 6.40 11.92 -19.44
N PRO A 169 6.86 11.27 -20.53
CA PRO A 169 8.28 11.04 -20.78
C PRO A 169 9.13 12.33 -20.85
N ASP A 170 8.55 13.44 -21.30
CA ASP A 170 9.28 14.71 -21.38
C ASP A 170 9.56 15.33 -19.99
N LEU A 171 8.85 14.89 -18.94
CA LEU A 171 9.15 15.25 -17.54
C LEU A 171 10.23 14.34 -16.92
N ARG A 172 10.63 13.27 -17.62
CA ARG A 172 11.67 12.32 -17.21
C ARG A 172 12.62 11.99 -18.37
N PRO A 173 13.32 13.00 -18.93
CA PRO A 173 14.07 12.85 -20.17
C PRO A 173 15.24 11.87 -20.02
N MET A 174 15.62 11.29 -21.16
CA MET A 174 16.87 10.56 -21.36
C MET A 174 17.65 11.33 -22.43
N VAL A 175 18.85 11.78 -22.09
CA VAL A 175 19.70 12.60 -22.95
C VAL A 175 20.92 11.79 -23.35
N GLN A 176 21.21 11.75 -24.64
CA GLN A 176 22.43 11.14 -25.15
C GLN A 176 23.61 12.08 -24.91
N LEU A 177 24.70 11.55 -24.37
CA LEU A 177 25.97 12.23 -24.18
C LEU A 177 26.96 11.82 -25.27
N ASP A 178 28.03 12.61 -25.41
CA ASP A 178 29.14 12.26 -26.29
C ASP A 178 29.76 10.90 -25.92
N GLY A 179 30.14 10.13 -26.94
CA GLY A 179 30.67 8.78 -26.76
C GLY A 179 29.61 7.69 -26.54
N GLY A 180 28.35 7.94 -26.91
CA GLY A 180 27.28 6.92 -26.91
C GLY A 180 26.70 6.57 -25.55
N ARG A 181 27.02 7.35 -24.51
CA ARG A 181 26.46 7.20 -23.17
C ARG A 181 25.09 7.88 -23.09
N PHE A 182 24.27 7.47 -22.13
CA PHE A 182 22.97 8.09 -21.86
C PHE A 182 22.92 8.57 -20.41
N ALA A 183 22.41 9.79 -20.20
CA ALA A 183 22.00 10.30 -18.91
C ALA A 183 20.49 10.15 -18.78
N THR A 184 20.04 9.52 -17.70
CA THR A 184 18.61 9.29 -17.42
C THR A 184 18.20 10.00 -16.14
N SER A 185 16.97 10.52 -16.10
CA SER A 185 16.33 10.92 -14.85
C SER A 185 16.24 9.76 -13.85
N ASP A 186 16.48 10.04 -12.57
CA ASP A 186 16.38 9.08 -11.45
C ASP A 186 15.01 8.38 -11.41
N LEU A 187 13.94 9.08 -11.81
CA LEU A 187 12.59 8.51 -11.91
C LEU A 187 12.51 7.31 -12.86
N ASN A 188 13.26 7.32 -13.97
CA ASN A 188 13.25 6.21 -14.91
C ASN A 188 13.77 4.92 -14.25
N ASP A 189 14.73 5.03 -13.34
CA ASP A 189 15.24 3.90 -12.58
C ASP A 189 14.23 3.40 -11.54
N LEU A 190 13.54 4.32 -10.87
CA LEU A 190 12.48 3.98 -9.91
C LEU A 190 11.29 3.30 -10.60
N TYR A 191 10.79 3.86 -11.72
CA TYR A 191 9.75 3.24 -12.53
C TYR A 191 10.17 1.86 -13.06
N ARG A 192 11.41 1.74 -13.56
CA ARG A 192 11.93 0.45 -14.04
C ARG A 192 11.96 -0.61 -12.94
N ARG A 193 12.32 -0.24 -11.71
CA ARG A 193 12.28 -1.15 -10.56
C ARG A 193 10.85 -1.61 -10.28
N VAL A 194 9.88 -0.70 -10.24
CA VAL A 194 8.45 -1.04 -10.05
C VAL A 194 7.98 -2.00 -11.14
N ILE A 195 8.23 -1.69 -12.42
CA ILE A 195 7.82 -2.54 -13.55
C ILE A 195 8.46 -3.93 -13.45
N ASN A 196 9.76 -4.02 -13.15
CA ASN A 196 10.46 -5.30 -13.05
C ASN A 196 9.92 -6.16 -11.91
N ARG A 197 9.64 -5.57 -10.74
CA ARG A 197 9.02 -6.26 -9.59
C ARG A 197 7.61 -6.71 -9.91
N ASN A 198 6.82 -5.84 -10.53
CA ASN A 198 5.44 -6.15 -10.91
C ASN A 198 5.35 -7.31 -11.92
N ASN A 199 6.19 -7.28 -12.97
CA ASN A 199 6.24 -8.34 -13.97
C ASN A 199 6.83 -9.65 -13.42
N ARG A 200 7.68 -9.57 -12.40
CA ARG A 200 8.18 -10.76 -11.70
C ARG A 200 7.09 -11.36 -10.82
N LEU A 201 6.36 -10.54 -10.07
CA LEU A 201 5.24 -10.97 -9.24
C LEU A 201 4.14 -11.64 -10.08
N ALA A 202 3.74 -11.02 -11.19
CA ALA A 202 2.75 -11.59 -12.10
C ALA A 202 3.16 -13.00 -12.59
N ARG A 203 4.42 -13.15 -13.01
CA ARG A 203 4.96 -14.46 -13.41
C ARG A 203 5.00 -15.48 -12.27
N LEU A 204 5.34 -15.06 -11.05
CA LEU A 204 5.34 -15.93 -9.87
C LEU A 204 3.92 -16.42 -9.53
N GLN A 205 2.91 -15.58 -9.72
CA GLN A 205 1.50 -15.94 -9.54
C GLN A 205 1.03 -16.92 -10.64
N GLU A 206 1.43 -16.69 -11.90
CA GLU A 206 1.09 -17.57 -13.02
C GLU A 206 1.64 -18.99 -12.84
N ILE A 207 2.85 -19.14 -12.29
CA ILE A 207 3.46 -20.45 -12.03
C ILE A 207 3.08 -21.05 -10.67
N LEU A 208 2.17 -20.41 -9.93
CA LEU A 208 1.74 -20.82 -8.59
C LEU A 208 2.93 -21.07 -7.64
N ALA A 209 3.88 -20.12 -7.62
CA ALA A 209 5.03 -20.21 -6.72
C ALA A 209 4.58 -20.26 -5.24
N PRO A 210 5.37 -20.88 -4.35
CA PRO A 210 5.05 -20.92 -2.91
C PRO A 210 4.76 -19.55 -2.32
N GLU A 211 3.80 -19.48 -1.39
CA GLU A 211 3.30 -18.22 -0.84
C GLU A 211 4.40 -17.34 -0.24
N ILE A 212 5.39 -17.93 0.42
CA ILE A 212 6.54 -17.21 0.99
C ILE A 212 7.27 -16.39 -0.08
N ILE A 213 7.44 -16.95 -1.27
CA ILE A 213 8.11 -16.27 -2.40
C ILE A 213 7.23 -15.14 -2.93
N ILE A 214 5.92 -15.40 -3.08
CA ILE A 214 4.95 -14.39 -3.54
C ILE A 214 4.88 -13.22 -2.55
N ARG A 215 4.80 -13.50 -1.25
CA ARG A 215 4.76 -12.48 -0.18
C ARG A 215 6.03 -11.64 -0.17
N ASN A 216 7.20 -12.26 -0.32
CA ASN A 216 8.46 -11.53 -0.44
C ASN A 216 8.44 -10.61 -1.67
N GLU A 217 7.98 -11.08 -2.83
CA GLU A 217 7.91 -10.24 -4.03
C GLU A 217 6.85 -9.13 -3.91
N LYS A 218 5.69 -9.38 -3.26
CA LYS A 218 4.70 -8.35 -2.90
C LYS A 218 5.33 -7.28 -1.99
N ARG A 219 6.10 -7.67 -0.96
CA ARG A 219 6.86 -6.74 -0.09
C ARG A 219 7.88 -5.92 -0.88
N MET A 220 8.62 -6.55 -1.80
CA MET A 220 9.58 -5.84 -2.66
C MET A 220 8.91 -4.89 -3.65
N LEU A 221 7.71 -5.23 -4.14
CA LEU A 221 6.90 -4.34 -4.96
C LEU A 221 6.44 -3.12 -4.16
N GLN A 222 5.91 -3.32 -2.95
CA GLN A 222 5.56 -2.23 -2.03
C GLN A 222 6.76 -1.29 -1.81
N GLU A 223 7.94 -1.83 -1.50
CA GLU A 223 9.19 -1.05 -1.33
C GLU A 223 9.59 -0.25 -2.56
N ALA A 224 9.45 -0.84 -3.76
CA ALA A 224 9.77 -0.15 -5.00
C ALA A 224 8.82 1.03 -5.25
N VAL A 225 7.56 0.89 -4.88
CA VAL A 225 6.55 1.96 -5.01
C VAL A 225 6.75 3.04 -3.96
N ASP A 226 7.06 2.67 -2.72
CA ASP A 226 7.43 3.64 -1.67
C ASP A 226 8.60 4.50 -2.15
N ALA A 227 9.65 3.88 -2.69
CA ALA A 227 10.82 4.60 -3.20
C ALA A 227 10.51 5.45 -4.45
N LEU A 228 9.55 5.05 -5.28
CA LEU A 228 9.10 5.86 -6.42
C LEU A 228 8.40 7.14 -5.95
N ILE A 229 7.55 7.04 -4.93
CA ILE A 229 6.76 8.17 -4.42
C ILE A 229 7.60 9.08 -3.53
N ASP A 230 8.27 8.52 -2.52
CA ASP A 230 9.03 9.25 -1.49
C ASP A 230 10.23 8.39 -1.02
N ASN A 231 11.37 8.55 -1.69
CA ASN A 231 12.56 7.74 -1.45
C ASN A 231 13.25 8.11 -0.14
N GLY A 232 13.30 7.17 0.79
CA GLY A 232 13.90 7.38 2.12
C GLY A 232 12.88 7.61 3.23
N ARG A 233 11.60 7.74 2.90
CA ARG A 233 10.51 7.77 3.90
C ARG A 233 10.46 6.50 4.75
N ARG A 234 10.89 5.38 4.16
CA ARG A 234 11.03 4.09 4.83
C ARG A 234 12.48 3.60 4.77
N GLY A 235 13.12 3.51 5.94
CA GLY A 235 14.40 2.80 6.08
C GLY A 235 15.51 3.40 5.24
N ARG A 236 16.23 2.54 4.49
CA ARG A 236 17.36 2.96 3.66
C ARG A 236 16.88 3.47 2.30
N THR A 237 17.44 4.59 1.87
CA THR A 237 17.20 5.16 0.54
C THR A 237 17.69 4.21 -0.55
N VAL A 238 16.93 4.14 -1.64
CA VAL A 238 17.39 3.49 -2.86
C VAL A 238 18.46 4.38 -3.48
N VAL A 239 19.65 3.82 -3.65
CA VAL A 239 20.81 4.51 -4.24
C VAL A 239 21.03 4.10 -5.69
N GLY A 240 21.49 5.05 -6.49
CA GLY A 240 21.94 4.87 -7.85
C GLY A 240 23.46 4.69 -7.93
N ALA A 241 24.04 5.05 -9.09
CA ALA A 241 25.48 5.09 -9.26
C ALA A 241 26.14 6.01 -8.22
N ASN A 242 27.36 5.64 -7.77
CA ASN A 242 28.14 6.36 -6.77
C ASN A 242 27.46 6.52 -5.39
N ASN A 243 26.59 5.59 -5.00
CA ASN A 243 25.84 5.61 -3.72
C ASN A 243 24.99 6.87 -3.49
N ARG A 244 24.68 7.64 -4.55
CA ARG A 244 23.80 8.80 -4.47
C ARG A 244 22.34 8.33 -4.32
N PRO A 245 21.55 8.88 -3.38
CA PRO A 245 20.11 8.58 -3.31
C PRO A 245 19.42 9.07 -4.58
N LEU A 246 18.54 8.22 -5.14
CA LEU A 246 17.72 8.57 -6.29
C LEU A 246 16.66 9.58 -5.87
N LYS A 247 16.42 10.62 -6.70
CA LYS A 247 15.30 11.53 -6.50
C LYS A 247 13.97 10.88 -6.88
N SER A 248 13.01 10.94 -5.97
CA SER A 248 11.65 10.42 -6.10
C SER A 248 10.67 11.47 -6.64
N LEU A 249 9.40 11.10 -6.79
CA LEU A 249 8.36 12.03 -7.23
C LEU A 249 8.14 13.18 -6.25
N SER A 250 8.32 12.95 -4.94
CA SER A 250 8.20 14.01 -3.93
C SER A 250 9.36 15.01 -3.92
N ASP A 251 10.49 14.67 -4.55
CA ASP A 251 11.72 15.51 -4.59
C ASP A 251 11.75 16.48 -5.78
N ILE A 252 10.74 16.45 -6.64
CA ILE A 252 10.62 17.23 -7.89
C ILE A 252 9.52 18.27 -7.75
#